data_AF-A0A444U3F8-F1
#
_entry.id   AF-A0A444U3F8-F1
#
_cell.length_a   1.000
_cell.length_b   1.000
_cell.length_c   1.000
_cell.angle_alpha   90.00
_cell.angle_beta   90.00
_cell.angle_gamma   90.00
#
_symmetry.space_group_name_H-M   'P 1'
#
loop_
_entity.id
_entity.type
_entity.pdbx_description
1 polymer ?
#
loop_
_entity_poly.entity_id
_entity_poly.type
_entity_poly.pdbx_seq_one_letter_code
_entity_poly.pdbx_strand_id
1 'polypeptide(L)'
;MAGEKVRRNVMDAQRLASLLQRGVEHTLVIDSRTFSEYNSSHVLSSVNVCCSKLVKRRLQQDKVSITDLLQPNSKIKMDVKRKQEVVVYDQNTRDASLLASDSFVHILLGKLNSNFHRVSLLTGRRPCQCCVSLSC
;
A
#
# COMPACT_ATOMS: atom_id res chain seq x y z
N MET A 1 27.58 0.40 6.36
CA MET A 1 26.20 0.63 6.86
C MET A 1 25.34 -0.52 6.37
N ALA A 2 24.83 -1.36 7.27
CA ALA A 2 24.00 -2.51 6.92
C ALA A 2 22.67 -2.02 6.39
N GLY A 3 22.49 -2.03 5.06
CA GLY A 3 21.18 -1.83 4.45
C GLY A 3 20.32 -3.03 4.82
N GLU A 4 19.44 -2.86 5.79
CA GLU A 4 18.41 -3.84 6.11
C GLU A 4 17.67 -4.17 4.80
N LYS A 5 17.91 -5.37 4.28
CA LYS A 5 17.15 -5.90 3.15
C LYS A 5 15.75 -6.18 3.68
N VAL A 6 14.91 -5.14 3.65
CA VAL A 6 13.46 -5.27 3.80
C VAL A 6 13.04 -6.41 2.87
N ARG A 7 12.49 -7.50 3.42
CA ARG A 7 11.93 -8.59 2.61
C ARG A 7 10.71 -8.02 1.89
N ARG A 8 10.92 -7.54 0.67
CA ARG A 8 9.86 -6.94 -0.14
C ARG A 8 9.16 -8.08 -0.89
N ASN A 9 8.03 -8.54 -0.36
CA ASN A 9 7.15 -9.39 -1.17
C ASN A 9 6.61 -8.56 -2.33
N VAL A 10 6.57 -9.16 -3.51
CA VAL A 10 5.97 -8.56 -4.69
C VAL A 10 4.69 -9.31 -5.03
N MET A 11 3.70 -8.59 -5.54
CA MET A 11 2.42 -9.17 -5.91
C MET A 11 1.95 -8.61 -7.25
N ASP A 12 1.36 -9.47 -8.08
CA ASP A 12 0.77 -9.09 -9.36
C ASP A 12 -0.67 -8.62 -9.22
N ALA A 13 -1.10 -7.79 -10.17
CA ALA A 13 -2.47 -7.27 -10.25
C ALA A 13 -3.53 -8.38 -10.30
N GLN A 14 -3.28 -9.47 -11.03
CA GLN A 14 -4.19 -10.62 -11.09
C GLN A 14 -4.37 -11.28 -9.71
N ARG A 15 -3.27 -11.41 -8.97
CA ARG A 15 -3.28 -12.03 -7.64
C ARG A 15 -4.02 -11.16 -6.64
N LEU A 16 -3.83 -9.83 -6.72
CA LEU A 16 -4.60 -8.87 -5.95
C LEU A 16 -6.10 -8.97 -6.27
N ALA A 17 -6.47 -9.04 -7.55
CA ALA A 17 -7.87 -9.17 -7.95
C ALA A 17 -8.51 -10.44 -7.37
N SER A 18 -7.81 -11.58 -7.42
CA SER A 18 -8.28 -12.83 -6.80
C SER A 18 -8.42 -12.71 -5.27
N LEU A 19 -7.54 -11.98 -4.58
CA LEU A 19 -7.68 -11.73 -3.14
C LEU A 19 -8.90 -10.88 -2.82
N LEU A 20 -9.12 -9.81 -3.59
CA LEU A 20 -10.28 -8.93 -3.42
C LEU A 20 -11.59 -9.68 -3.70
N GLN A 21 -11.61 -10.57 -4.70
CA GLN A 21 -12.77 -11.42 -5.01
C GLN A 21 -13.06 -12.45 -3.91
N ARG A 22 -12.03 -12.98 -3.23
CA ARG A 22 -12.20 -13.95 -2.14
C ARG A 22 -12.66 -13.33 -0.82
N GLY A 23 -12.56 -12.01 -0.69
CA GLY A 23 -13.00 -11.27 0.49
C GLY A 23 -12.07 -10.12 0.84
N VAL A 24 -12.60 -8.89 0.77
CA VAL A 24 -11.86 -7.67 1.10
C VAL A 24 -11.56 -7.54 2.60
N GLU A 25 -12.26 -8.26 3.47
CA GLU A 25 -12.15 -8.11 4.94
C GLU A 25 -10.75 -8.42 5.50
N HIS A 26 -9.92 -9.15 4.75
CA HIS A 26 -8.58 -9.53 5.16
C HIS A 26 -7.47 -8.93 4.29
N THR A 27 -7.82 -8.09 3.32
CA THR A 27 -6.85 -7.48 2.41
C THR A 27 -6.92 -5.96 2.51
N LEU A 28 -5.85 -5.34 3.00
CA LEU A 28 -5.70 -3.90 3.07
C LEU A 28 -4.88 -3.42 1.88
N VAL A 29 -5.52 -2.72 0.95
CA VAL A 29 -4.84 -2.13 -0.19
C VAL A 29 -4.51 -0.67 0.14
N ILE A 30 -3.26 -0.27 -0.06
CA ILE A 30 -2.75 1.06 0.25
C ILE A 30 -2.30 1.72 -1.04
N ASP A 31 -2.90 2.87 -1.33
CA ASP A 31 -2.51 3.71 -2.45
C ASP A 31 -1.50 4.77 -1.97
N SER A 32 -0.30 4.71 -2.54
CA SER A 32 0.78 5.64 -2.24
C SER A 32 0.90 6.79 -3.24
N ARG A 33 -0.06 6.98 -4.15
CA ARG A 33 -0.09 8.06 -5.14
C ARG A 33 -0.61 9.38 -4.55
N THR A 34 -0.58 10.43 -5.37
CA THR A 34 -1.14 11.72 -5.01
C THR A 34 -2.67 11.66 -4.89
N PHE A 35 -3.25 12.58 -4.11
CA PHE A 35 -4.70 12.64 -3.91
C PHE A 35 -5.48 12.78 -5.22
N SER A 36 -4.97 13.56 -6.16
CA SER A 36 -5.61 13.77 -7.47
C SER A 36 -5.66 12.48 -8.29
N GLU A 37 -4.59 11.69 -8.30
CA GLU A 37 -4.56 10.40 -9.01
C GLU A 37 -5.51 9.37 -8.39
N TYR A 38 -5.54 9.32 -7.06
CA TYR A 38 -6.46 8.46 -6.33
C TYR A 38 -7.93 8.81 -6.62
N ASN A 39 -8.25 10.10 -6.62
CA ASN A 39 -9.59 10.59 -6.95
C ASN A 39 -9.97 10.26 -8.40
N SER A 40 -9.01 10.34 -9.33
CA SER A 40 -9.23 10.00 -10.74
C SER A 40 -9.51 8.51 -10.94
N SER A 41 -8.82 7.64 -10.20
CA SER A 41 -9.04 6.19 -10.23
C SER A 41 -8.28 5.51 -9.10
N HIS A 42 -8.88 4.52 -8.46
CA HIS A 42 -8.22 3.72 -7.43
C HIS A 42 -8.81 2.31 -7.37
N VAL A 43 -8.07 1.39 -6.76
CA VAL A 43 -8.55 0.03 -6.49
C VAL A 43 -9.66 0.10 -5.43
N LEU A 44 -10.72 -0.69 -5.62
CA LEU A 44 -11.86 -0.75 -4.69
C LEU A 44 -11.39 -1.02 -3.26
N SER A 45 -11.91 -0.24 -2.30
CA SER A 45 -11.58 -0.34 -0.87
C SER A 45 -10.09 -0.10 -0.53
N SER A 46 -9.32 0.51 -1.44
CA SER A 46 -7.97 0.96 -1.13
C SER A 46 -7.97 2.23 -0.26
N VAL A 47 -6.89 2.40 0.51
CA VAL A 47 -6.71 3.50 1.44
C VAL A 47 -5.58 4.39 0.93
N ASN A 48 -5.88 5.65 0.65
CA ASN A 48 -4.88 6.58 0.17
C ASN A 48 -4.09 7.19 1.33
N VAL A 49 -2.76 7.10 1.26
CA VAL A 49 -1.84 7.67 2.26
C VAL A 49 -1.35 9.06 1.82
N CYS A 50 -1.72 9.51 0.61
CA CYS A 50 -1.29 10.75 -0.03
C CYS A 50 0.25 10.89 -0.08
N CYS A 51 0.85 10.77 -1.26
CA CYS A 51 2.28 11.07 -1.44
C CYS A 51 2.60 12.56 -1.23
N SER A 52 2.69 12.99 0.03
CA SER A 52 2.99 14.37 0.41
C SER A 52 4.28 14.44 1.22
N LYS A 53 5.08 15.49 0.96
CA LYS A 53 6.29 15.80 1.75
C LYS A 53 5.97 15.88 3.24
N LEU A 54 4.79 16.36 3.60
CA LEU A 54 4.35 16.48 5.00
C LEU A 54 4.11 15.11 5.64
N VAL A 55 3.40 14.21 4.95
CA VAL A 55 3.14 12.84 5.43
C VAL A 55 4.46 12.07 5.56
N LYS A 56 5.32 12.15 4.54
CA LYS A 56 6.68 11.59 4.58
C LYS A 56 7.44 12.05 5.83
N ARG A 57 7.46 13.37 6.08
CA ARG A 57 8.17 13.94 7.23
C ARG A 57 7.57 13.49 8.57
N ARG A 58 6.24 13.39 8.69
CA ARG A 58 5.60 12.94 9.94
C ARG A 58 5.84 11.46 10.22
N LEU A 59 5.82 10.62 9.18
CA LEU A 59 6.17 9.19 9.28
C LEU A 59 7.65 9.01 9.66
N GLN A 60 8.55 9.80 9.08
CA GLN A 60 9.98 9.76 9.43
C GLN A 60 10.27 10.24 10.86
N GLN A 61 9.52 11.24 11.34
CA GLN A 61 9.66 11.76 12.71
C GLN A 61 8.91 10.92 13.75
N ASP A 62 8.28 9.81 13.35
CA ASP A 62 7.43 8.97 14.22
C ASP A 62 6.34 9.75 14.98
N LYS A 63 5.92 10.89 14.43
CA LYS A 63 4.87 11.74 15.02
C LYS A 63 3.47 11.22 14.73
N VAL A 64 3.33 10.35 13.72
CA VAL A 64 2.08 9.74 13.29
C VAL A 64 2.38 8.29 12.91
N SER A 65 1.64 7.35 13.48
CA SER A 65 1.76 5.93 13.13
C SER A 65 1.06 5.66 11.80
N ILE A 66 1.56 4.68 11.04
CA ILE A 66 0.92 4.32 9.77
C ILE A 66 -0.50 3.79 9.98
N THR A 67 -0.76 3.12 11.10
CA THR A 67 -2.08 2.66 11.51
C THR A 67 -3.04 3.84 11.76
N ASP A 68 -2.59 4.89 12.43
CA ASP A 68 -3.42 6.07 12.75
C ASP A 68 -3.78 6.86 11.49
N LEU A 69 -2.92 6.83 10.47
CA LEU A 69 -3.18 7.45 9.19
C LEU A 69 -4.14 6.63 8.32
N LEU A 70 -4.03 5.31 8.38
CA LEU A 70 -4.83 4.38 7.58
C LEU A 70 -6.21 4.12 8.21
N GLN A 71 -6.32 4.01 9.53
CA GLN A 71 -7.55 3.69 10.26
C GLN A 71 -8.74 4.61 9.91
N PRO A 72 -8.61 5.96 9.89
CA PRO A 72 -9.73 6.83 9.52
C PRO A 72 -10.11 6.73 8.03
N ASN A 73 -9.18 6.32 7.17
CA ASN A 73 -9.40 6.21 5.73
C ASN A 73 -9.76 4.78 5.30
N SER A 74 -9.64 3.80 6.21
CA SER A 74 -9.94 2.39 5.97
C SER A 74 -11.41 2.10 6.27
N LYS A 75 -12.10 1.51 5.29
CA LYS A 75 -13.46 0.98 5.50
C LYS A 75 -13.46 -0.33 6.31
N ILE A 76 -12.28 -0.94 6.49
CA ILE A 76 -12.11 -2.21 7.19
C ILE A 76 -11.42 -1.95 8.52
N LYS A 77 -11.88 -2.61 9.58
CA LYS A 77 -11.23 -2.57 10.89
C LYS A 77 -9.85 -3.21 10.77
N MET A 78 -8.81 -2.38 10.79
CA MET A 78 -7.43 -2.84 10.69
C MET A 78 -7.08 -3.63 11.94
N ASP A 79 -6.74 -4.90 11.77
CA ASP A 79 -6.32 -5.76 12.87
C ASP A 79 -4.87 -6.17 12.66
N VAL A 80 -4.00 -5.38 13.28
CA VAL A 80 -2.54 -5.54 13.26
C VAL A 80 -2.12 -6.90 13.86
N LYS A 81 -2.96 -7.52 14.71
CA LYS A 81 -2.70 -8.84 15.32
C LYS A 81 -3.16 -10.02 14.45
N ARG A 82 -4.01 -9.78 13.45
CA ARG A 82 -4.44 -10.82 12.50
C ARG A 82 -3.47 -10.89 11.32
N LYS A 83 -3.49 -12.02 10.61
CA LYS A 83 -2.74 -12.23 9.34
C LYS A 83 -3.37 -11.43 8.18
N GLN A 84 -3.51 -10.12 8.35
CA GLN A 84 -4.03 -9.22 7.32
C GLN A 84 -3.00 -9.04 6.22
N GLU A 85 -3.43 -9.20 4.97
CA GLU A 85 -2.56 -9.00 3.81
C GLU A 85 -2.54 -7.51 3.47
N VAL A 86 -1.36 -6.89 3.54
CA VAL A 86 -1.20 -5.47 3.21
C VAL A 86 -0.52 -5.35 1.85
N VAL A 87 -1.14 -4.57 0.96
CA VAL A 87 -0.70 -4.44 -0.42
C VAL A 87 -0.51 -2.97 -0.73
N VAL A 88 0.72 -2.54 -1.00
CA VAL A 88 1.02 -1.16 -1.38
C VAL A 88 1.14 -1.08 -2.89
N TYR A 89 0.57 -0.06 -3.52
CA TYR A 89 0.78 0.20 -4.94
C TYR A 89 1.06 1.68 -5.20
N ASP A 90 1.74 1.94 -6.31
CA ASP A 90 2.08 3.28 -6.77
C ASP A 90 1.95 3.38 -8.29
N GLN A 91 2.39 4.51 -8.85
CA GLN A 91 2.28 4.77 -10.28
C GLN A 91 3.41 4.18 -11.13
N ASN A 92 4.62 4.13 -10.58
CA ASN A 92 5.85 3.97 -11.35
C ASN A 92 6.72 2.80 -10.88
N THR A 93 6.45 2.22 -9.71
CA THR A 93 7.29 1.17 -9.15
C THR A 93 6.97 -0.17 -9.80
N ARG A 94 7.84 -0.53 -10.74
CA ARG A 94 7.81 -1.85 -11.39
C ARG A 94 8.52 -2.90 -10.55
N ASP A 95 9.51 -2.49 -9.77
CA ASP A 95 10.32 -3.37 -8.95
C ASP A 95 10.65 -2.69 -7.63
N ALA A 96 10.35 -3.40 -6.54
CA ALA A 96 10.63 -2.97 -5.18
C ALA A 96 12.14 -2.79 -4.92
N SER A 97 13.00 -3.43 -5.74
CA SER A 97 14.47 -3.34 -5.66
C SER A 97 15.02 -2.02 -6.19
N LEU A 98 14.29 -1.37 -7.11
CA LEU A 98 14.67 -0.08 -7.72
C LEU A 98 14.19 1.14 -6.91
N LEU A 99 13.46 0.91 -5.81
CA LEU A 99 13.01 1.98 -4.93
C LEU A 99 14.21 2.63 -4.24
N ALA A 100 14.35 3.94 -4.47
CA ALA A 100 15.28 4.76 -3.70
C ALA A 100 14.97 4.69 -2.20
N SER A 101 16.00 4.61 -1.36
CA SER A 101 15.86 4.50 0.09
C SER A 101 15.16 5.72 0.73
N ASP A 102 15.21 6.86 0.04
CA ASP A 102 14.52 8.08 0.46
C ASP A 102 13.10 8.18 -0.12
N SER A 103 12.67 7.24 -0.97
CA SER A 103 11.33 7.27 -1.57
C SER A 103 10.25 7.15 -0.50
N PHE A 104 9.11 7.81 -0.71
CA PHE A 104 7.96 7.70 0.17
C PHE A 104 7.50 6.25 0.33
N VAL A 105 7.44 5.49 -0.77
CA VAL A 105 7.05 4.08 -0.79
C VAL A 105 8.02 3.24 0.04
N HIS A 106 9.32 3.54 0.00
CA HIS A 106 10.32 2.83 0.79
C HIS A 106 10.10 3.04 2.30
N ILE A 107 9.91 4.30 2.71
CA ILE A 107 9.63 4.65 4.12
C ILE A 107 8.31 4.01 4.57
N LEU A 108 7.28 4.08 3.72
CA LEU A 108 5.97 3.49 3.99
C LEU A 108 6.07 1.97 4.19
N LEU A 109 6.73 1.26 3.28
CA LEU A 109 6.98 -0.18 3.39
C LEU A 109 7.75 -0.54 4.66
N GLY A 110 8.72 0.29 5.07
CA GLY A 110 9.44 0.10 6.33
C GLY A 110 8.49 0.15 7.52
N LYS A 111 7.67 1.19 7.63
CA LYS A 111 6.69 1.34 8.73
C LYS A 111 5.63 0.23 8.72
N LEU A 112 5.18 -0.20 7.54
CA LEU A 112 4.23 -1.29 7.40
C LEU A 112 4.83 -2.62 7.82
N ASN A 113 6.07 -2.94 7.44
CA ASN A 113 6.72 -4.18 7.86
C ASN A 113 6.96 -4.25 9.37
N SER A 114 7.09 -3.11 10.05
CA SER A 114 7.16 -3.07 11.51
C SER A 114 5.83 -3.37 12.20
N ASN A 115 4.70 -3.13 11.53
CA ASN A 115 3.37 -3.31 12.11
C ASN A 115 2.68 -4.59 11.62
N PHE A 116 2.89 -4.98 10.36
CA PHE A 116 2.18 -6.08 9.70
C PHE A 116 3.12 -7.21 9.32
N HIS A 117 2.61 -8.45 9.40
CA HIS A 117 3.39 -9.64 9.03
C HIS A 117 3.49 -9.88 7.52
N ARG A 118 2.51 -9.42 6.74
CA ARG A 118 2.41 -9.69 5.30
C ARG A 118 2.25 -8.38 4.55
N VAL A 119 3.37 -7.83 4.10
CA VAL A 119 3.40 -6.60 3.30
C VAL A 119 3.96 -6.93 1.91
N SER A 120 3.16 -6.66 0.90
CA SER A 120 3.49 -6.90 -0.50
C SER A 120 3.39 -5.60 -1.29
N LEU A 121 4.33 -5.37 -2.21
CA LEU A 121 4.26 -4.29 -3.18
C LEU A 121 3.62 -4.82 -4.46
N LEU A 122 2.60 -4.12 -4.95
CA LEU A 122 2.01 -4.41 -6.24
C LEU A 122 3.00 -4.02 -7.34
N THR A 123 3.54 -5.02 -8.03
CA THR A 123 4.42 -4.84 -9.17
C THR A 123 3.61 -5.03 -10.44
N GLY A 124 3.59 -4.03 -11.31
CA GLY A 124 2.89 -4.11 -12.59
C GLY A 124 2.55 -2.75 -13.18
N ARG A 125 2.25 -2.72 -14.48
CA ARG A 125 1.57 -1.56 -15.07
C ARG A 125 0.16 -1.49 -14.47
N ARG A 126 -0.36 -0.27 -14.24
CA ARG A 126 -1.70 -0.02 -13.67
C ARG A 126 -2.68 -1.11 -14.13
N PRO A 127 -3.39 -1.81 -13.21
CA PRO A 127 -4.51 -2.64 -13.64
C PRO A 127 -5.42 -1.74 -14.48
N CYS A 128 -5.67 -2.12 -15.73
CA CYS A 128 -6.63 -1.44 -16.59
C CYS A 128 -7.91 -1.23 -15.77
N GLN A 129 -8.52 -0.05 -15.83
CA GLN A 129 -9.75 0.25 -15.07
C GLN A 129 -10.83 -0.85 -15.28
N CYS A 130 -10.82 -1.54 -16.42
CA CYS A 130 -11.68 -2.69 -16.71
C CYS A 130 -11.48 -3.92 -15.79
N CYS A 131 -10.33 -4.10 -15.12
CA CYS A 131 -10.06 -5.30 -14.32
C CYS A 131 -10.42 -5.15 -12.82
N VAL A 132 -10.67 -3.93 -12.34
CA VAL A 132 -10.96 -3.66 -10.91
C VAL A 132 -12.32 -3.02 -10.68
N SER A 133 -13.00 -2.54 -11.74
CA SER A 133 -14.43 -2.24 -11.69
C SER A 133 -15.23 -3.53 -11.65
N LEU A 134 -15.38 -4.10 -10.44
CA LEU A 134 -16.56 -4.91 -10.09
C LEU A 134 -17.75 -3.95 -9.92
N SER A 135 -18.25 -3.44 -11.04
CA SER A 135 -19.62 -2.99 -11.19
C SER A 135 -20.06 -3.46 -12.57
N CYS A 136 -21.09 -4.30 -12.59
CA CYS A 136 -21.76 -4.76 -13.80
C CYS A 136 -22.20 -3.59 -14.68
#